data_AF-A0A317KGA4-F1
#
_entry.id   AF-A0A317KGA4-F1
#
_cell.length_a   1.000
_cell.length_b   1.000
_cell.length_c   1.000
_cell.angle_alpha   90.00
_cell.angle_beta   90.00
_cell.angle_gamma   90.00
#
_symmetry.space_group_name_H-M   'P 1'
#
loop_
_entity.id
_entity.type
_entity.pdbx_description
1 polymer ?
#
loop_
_entity_poly.entity_id
_entity_poly.type
_entity_poly.pdbx_seq_one_letter_code
_entity_poly.pdbx_strand_id
1 'polypeptide(L)'
;MVADPPATLLELIAYARTGEWTSAGIGPVRALGIGYSWLAVAASTVLYYAAWIVQRPGRLATVTVLYGLLAHTPPGALLPWPGWL
;
A
#
# COMPACT_ATOMS: atom_id res chain seq x y z
N MET A 1 17.96 -22.83 -0.74
CA MET A 1 17.51 -21.90 -1.78
C MET A 1 17.29 -20.57 -1.11
N VAL A 2 18.15 -19.57 -1.37
CA VAL A 2 17.88 -18.19 -0.92
C VAL A 2 16.71 -17.73 -1.78
N ALA A 3 15.56 -17.44 -1.17
CA ALA A 3 14.45 -16.83 -1.89
C ALA A 3 14.93 -15.47 -2.39
N ASP A 4 14.77 -15.19 -3.68
CA ASP A 4 15.07 -13.87 -4.22
C ASP A 4 14.34 -12.82 -3.38
N PRO A 5 15.03 -11.72 -3.02
CA PRO A 5 14.38 -10.65 -2.29
C PRO A 5 13.15 -10.18 -3.09
N PRO A 6 12.02 -9.85 -2.41
CA PRO A 6 10.85 -9.35 -3.12
C PRO A 6 11.23 -8.11 -3.91
N ALA A 7 10.74 -8.02 -5.16
CA ALA A 7 11.07 -6.95 -6.08
C ALA A 7 10.84 -5.57 -5.43
N THR A 8 11.77 -4.65 -5.66
CA THR A 8 11.63 -3.29 -5.14
C THR A 8 10.47 -2.56 -5.83
N LEU A 9 9.91 -1.54 -5.17
CA LEU A 9 8.85 -0.71 -5.79
C LEU A 9 9.30 -0.12 -7.13
N LEU A 10 10.58 0.24 -7.22
CA LEU A 10 11.17 0.79 -8.45
C LEU A 10 11.22 -0.27 -9.57
N GLU A 11 11.56 -1.51 -9.24
CA GLU A 11 11.54 -2.63 -10.18
C GLU A 11 10.11 -2.95 -10.66
N LEU A 12 9.13 -2.91 -9.76
CA LEU A 12 7.71 -3.07 -10.12
C LEU A 12 7.24 -1.97 -11.08
N ILE A 13 7.61 -0.71 -10.82
CA ILE A 13 7.29 0.41 -11.69
C ILE A 13 7.99 0.28 -13.04
N ALA A 14 9.29 -0.07 -13.04
CA ALA A 14 10.06 -0.24 -14.26
C ALA A 14 9.49 -1.36 -15.13
N TYR A 15 9.20 -2.53 -14.53
CA TYR A 15 8.57 -3.65 -15.21
C TYR A 15 7.21 -3.27 -15.81
N ALA A 16 6.38 -2.55 -15.06
CA ALA A 16 5.05 -2.15 -15.51
C ALA A 16 5.07 -1.07 -16.60
N ARG A 17 6.12 -0.25 -16.69
CA ARG A 17 6.22 0.89 -17.64
C ARG A 17 7.06 0.60 -18.87
N THR A 18 8.06 -0.27 -18.76
CA THR A 18 9.06 -0.55 -19.80
C THR A 18 9.38 -2.03 -19.94
N GLY A 19 8.58 -2.93 -19.37
CA GLY A 19 8.79 -4.37 -19.51
C GLY A 19 8.73 -4.82 -20.97
N GLU A 20 9.37 -5.94 -21.29
CA GLU A 20 9.49 -6.49 -22.66
C GLU A 20 8.14 -6.69 -23.37
N TRP A 21 7.08 -6.88 -22.58
CA TRP A 21 5.69 -6.98 -23.02
C TRP A 21 5.12 -5.66 -23.60
N THR A 22 5.82 -4.55 -23.47
CA THR A 22 5.46 -3.21 -24.00
C THR A 22 6.34 -2.77 -25.18
N SER A 23 7.07 -3.69 -25.82
CA SER A 23 8.13 -3.46 -26.82
C SER A 23 7.77 -2.66 -28.09
N ALA A 24 6.53 -2.23 -28.27
CA ALA A 24 6.14 -1.26 -29.30
C ALA A 24 5.71 0.06 -28.63
N GLY A 25 6.43 1.14 -28.92
CA GLY A 25 6.21 2.48 -28.35
C GLY A 25 4.74 2.94 -28.36
N ILE A 26 4.39 3.75 -27.36
CA ILE A 26 3.09 4.45 -27.14
C ILE A 26 1.88 3.67 -27.67
N GLY A 27 1.34 2.77 -26.86
CA GLY A 27 0.11 2.03 -27.15
C GLY A 27 -0.77 1.83 -25.91
N PRO A 28 -2.05 1.46 -26.08
CA PRO A 28 -3.00 1.30 -24.98
C PRO A 28 -2.53 0.28 -23.91
N VAL A 29 -1.78 -0.73 -24.34
CA VAL A 29 -1.15 -1.73 -23.46
C VAL A 29 -0.16 -1.09 -22.48
N ARG A 30 0.61 -0.08 -22.91
CA ARG A 30 1.52 0.67 -22.04
C ARG A 30 0.77 1.57 -21.06
N ALA A 31 -0.36 2.15 -21.46
CA ALA A 31 -1.21 2.94 -20.57
C ALA A 31 -1.81 2.07 -19.46
N LEU A 32 -2.27 0.86 -19.80
CA LEU A 32 -2.71 -0.14 -18.81
C LEU A 32 -1.59 -0.56 -17.88
N GLY A 33 -0.36 -0.71 -18.39
CA GLY A 33 0.84 -0.95 -17.57
C GLY A 33 1.13 0.16 -16.57
N ILE A 34 1.05 1.42 -17.02
CA ILE A 34 1.20 2.58 -16.14
C ILE A 34 0.09 2.58 -15.08
N GLY A 35 -1.16 2.34 -15.47
CA GLY A 35 -2.29 2.24 -14.54
C GLY A 35 -2.09 1.13 -13.50
N TYR A 36 -1.66 -0.05 -13.95
CA TYR A 36 -1.31 -1.17 -13.09
C TYR A 36 -0.15 -0.82 -12.14
N SER A 37 0.86 -0.06 -12.59
CA SER A 37 1.98 0.36 -11.74
C SER A 37 1.52 1.17 -10.53
N TRP A 38 0.50 2.03 -10.69
CA TRP A 38 -0.06 2.78 -9.57
C TRP A 38 -0.77 1.88 -8.56
N LEU A 39 -1.56 0.92 -9.04
CA LEU A 39 -2.25 -0.06 -8.20
C LEU A 39 -1.25 -0.96 -7.46
N ALA A 40 -0.21 -1.43 -8.16
CA ALA A 40 0.84 -2.25 -7.58
C ALA A 40 1.58 -1.50 -6.46
N VAL A 41 1.98 -0.25 -6.70
CA VAL A 41 2.65 0.59 -5.69
C VAL A 41 1.76 0.81 -4.48
N ALA A 42 0.49 1.15 -4.70
CA ALA A 42 -0.46 1.37 -3.61
C ALA A 42 -0.65 0.10 -2.77
N ALA A 43 -0.91 -1.05 -3.40
CA ALA A 43 -1.11 -2.32 -2.73
C ALA A 43 0.13 -2.79 -1.95
N SER A 44 1.30 -2.76 -2.58
CA SER A 44 2.57 -3.15 -1.94
C SER A 44 2.89 -2.25 -0.74
N THR A 45 2.60 -0.95 -0.84
CA THR A 45 2.79 0.00 0.26
C THR A 45 1.89 -0.35 1.45
N VAL A 46 0.60 -0.60 1.21
CA VAL A 46 -0.36 -0.97 2.27
C VAL A 46 0.06 -2.28 2.94
N LEU A 47 0.41 -3.30 2.17
CA LEU A 47 0.84 -4.60 2.70
C LEU A 47 2.13 -4.49 3.51
N TYR A 48 3.09 -3.68 3.05
CA TYR A 48 4.33 -3.44 3.78
C TYR A 48 4.07 -2.78 5.13
N TYR A 49 3.24 -1.73 5.17
CA TYR A 49 2.88 -1.08 6.44
C TYR A 49 2.07 -2.01 7.35
N ALA A 50 1.12 -2.78 6.81
CA ALA A 50 0.38 -3.76 7.59
C ALA A 50 1.33 -4.78 8.25
N ALA A 51 2.27 -5.34 7.49
CA ALA A 51 3.29 -6.23 8.03
C ALA A 51 4.16 -5.53 9.09
N TRP A 52 4.60 -4.29 8.85
CA TRP A 52 5.40 -3.51 9.81
C TRP A 52 4.66 -3.23 11.13
N ILE A 53 3.35 -2.99 11.06
CA ILE A 53 2.46 -2.80 12.23
C ILE A 53 2.36 -4.11 13.01
N VAL A 54 2.04 -5.21 12.33
CA VAL A 54 1.79 -6.52 12.97
C VAL A 54 3.06 -7.13 13.57
N GLN A 55 4.24 -6.84 13.01
CA GLN A 55 5.52 -7.32 13.52
C GLN A 55 5.83 -6.90 14.97
N ARG A 56 5.25 -5.79 15.47
CA ARG A 56 5.46 -5.35 16.85
C ARG A 56 4.15 -4.92 17.51
N PRO A 57 3.72 -5.54 18.62
CA PRO A 57 2.44 -5.24 19.25
C PRO A 57 2.32 -3.77 19.69
N GLY A 58 3.43 -3.13 20.08
CA GLY A 58 3.44 -1.71 20.42
C GLY A 58 3.05 -0.79 19.25
N ARG A 59 3.45 -1.11 18.01
CA ARG A 59 3.09 -0.32 16.83
C ARG A 59 1.60 -0.47 16.52
N LEU A 60 1.08 -1.69 16.66
CA LEU A 60 -0.34 -1.97 16.49
C LEU A 60 -1.18 -1.15 17.48
N ALA A 61 -0.82 -1.15 18.76
CA ALA A 61 -1.50 -0.34 19.77
C ALA A 61 -1.48 1.16 19.42
N THR A 62 -0.31 1.71 19.04
CA THR A 62 -0.19 3.11 18.65
C THR A 62 -1.06 3.45 17.43
N VAL A 63 -1.07 2.62 16.39
CA VAL A 63 -1.89 2.87 15.19
C VAL A 63 -3.37 2.80 15.52
N THR A 64 -3.81 1.85 16.34
CA THR A 64 -5.21 1.74 16.77
C THR A 64 -5.66 2.99 17.54
N VAL A 65 -4.82 3.49 18.46
CA VAL A 65 -5.12 4.72 19.22
C VAL A 65 -5.19 5.94 18.29
N LEU A 66 -4.22 6.09 17.37
CA LEU A 66 -4.20 7.19 16.41
C LEU A 66 -5.42 7.16 15.48
N TYR A 67 -5.79 5.97 15.00
CA TYR A 67 -6.98 5.77 14.18
C TYR A 67 -8.25 6.17 14.94
N GLY A 68 -8.37 5.73 16.20
CA GLY A 68 -9.45 6.14 17.09
C GLY A 68 -9.52 7.66 17.24
N LEU A 69 -8.39 8.31 17.53
CA LEU A 69 -8.36 9.76 17.69
C LEU A 69 -8.83 10.48 16.42
N LEU A 70 -8.28 10.12 15.26
CA LEU A 70 -8.62 10.73 13.97
C LEU A 70 -10.08 10.47 13.55
N ALA A 71 -10.67 9.35 13.95
CA ALA A 71 -12.07 9.05 13.65
C ALA A 71 -13.05 9.88 14.51
N HIS A 72 -12.65 10.29 15.72
CA HIS A 72 -13.53 10.94 16.70
C HIS A 72 -13.24 12.43 16.92
N THR A 73 -12.11 12.96 16.44
CA THR A 73 -11.78 14.41 16.52
C THR A 73 -12.21 15.32 15.35
N PRO A 74 -12.70 14.87 14.17
CA PRO A 74 -13.16 15.80 13.15
C PRO A 74 -14.48 16.48 13.56
N PRO A 75 -14.69 17.76 13.17
CA PRO A 75 -15.94 18.45 13.43
C PRO A 75 -17.07 17.77 12.62
N GLY A 76 -17.94 17.03 13.32
CA GLY A 76 -18.97 16.18 12.73
C GLY A 76 -18.79 14.67 12.97
N ALA A 77 -18.05 14.26 14.01
CA ALA A 77 -17.84 12.86 14.35
C ALA A 77 -19.17 12.07 14.45
N LEU A 78 -19.32 11.08 13.56
CA LEU A 78 -20.54 10.28 13.35
C LEU A 78 -20.48 8.88 13.99
N LEU A 79 -19.34 8.49 14.57
CA LEU A 79 -19.13 7.15 15.13
C LEU A 79 -19.08 7.20 16.67
N PRO A 80 -19.90 6.38 17.37
CA PRO A 80 -19.82 6.26 18.81
C PRO A 80 -18.53 5.52 19.22
N TRP A 81 -17.97 5.93 20.37
CA TRP A 81 -16.79 5.28 20.93
C TRP A 81 -17.06 3.78 21.18
N PRO A 82 -16.11 2.89 20.86
CA PRO A 82 -16.21 1.49 21.24
C PRO A 82 -16.24 1.38 22.78
N GLY A 83 -17.26 0.73 23.34
CA GLY A 83 -17.45 0.61 24.80
C GLY A 83 -16.46 -0.31 25.55
N TRP A 84 -15.35 -0.67 24.92
CA TRP A 84 -14.27 -1.48 25.49
C TRP A 84 -12.93 -0.71 25.60
N LEU A 85 -12.92 0.58 25.22
CA LEU A 85 -11.91 1.55 25.61
C LEU A 85 -12.24 2.14 26.98
#